data_AF-A0A059E4F8-F1
#
_entry.id   AF-A0A059E4F8-F1
#
_cell.length_a   1.000
_cell.length_b   1.000
_cell.length_c   1.000
_cell.angle_alpha   90.00
_cell.angle_beta   90.00
_cell.angle_gamma   90.00
#
_symmetry.space_group_name_H-M   'P 1'
#
loop_
_entity.id
_entity.type
_entity.pdbx_description
1 polymer ?
#
loop_
_entity_poly.entity_id
_entity_poly.type
_entity_poly.pdbx_seq_one_letter_code
_entity_poly.pdbx_strand_id
1 'polypeptide(L)'
;MTDTFFRIALAENHYMCISPLNEDVLDEAMVDGLGDDFGYFVYETIGPRSKACIEVLAKCPTYEAAVRLLEFLVPPLHRPIAA
;
A
#
# COMPACT_ATOMS: atom_id res chain seq x y z
N MET A 1 16.12 9.10 -2.53
CA MET A 1 14.71 8.77 -2.26
C MET A 1 14.63 7.30 -1.92
N THR A 2 14.71 6.97 -0.63
CA THR A 2 14.41 5.62 -0.15
C THR A 2 12.92 5.56 0.10
N ASP A 3 12.22 5.35 -1.00
CA ASP A 3 10.82 5.05 -1.11
C ASP A 3 10.55 3.81 -0.25
N THR A 4 10.15 4.03 1.01
CA THR A 4 10.04 2.96 2.01
C THR A 4 8.71 2.25 1.77
N PHE A 5 8.70 1.41 0.73
CA PHE A 5 7.57 0.58 0.37
C PHE A 5 7.57 -0.67 1.25
N PHE A 6 6.58 -0.79 2.12
CA PHE A 6 6.29 -2.07 2.74
C PHE A 6 5.38 -2.87 1.79
N ARG A 7 5.69 -4.14 1.53
CA ARG A 7 4.96 -4.97 0.58
C ARG A 7 4.82 -6.40 1.10
N ILE A 8 3.59 -6.90 1.15
CA ILE A 8 3.26 -8.29 1.47
C ILE A 8 2.64 -8.96 0.25
N ALA A 9 3.06 -10.18 -0.05
CA ALA A 9 2.42 -11.00 -1.08
C ALA A 9 1.17 -11.68 -0.50
N LEU A 10 0.04 -11.52 -1.19
CA LEU A 10 -1.22 -12.21 -0.89
C LEU A 10 -1.38 -13.47 -1.76
N ALA A 11 -0.93 -13.40 -3.02
CA ALA A 11 -0.84 -14.53 -3.94
C ALA A 11 0.20 -14.24 -5.03
N GLU A 12 0.33 -15.13 -6.02
CA GLU A 12 1.17 -14.89 -7.19
C GLU A 12 0.71 -13.62 -7.92
N ASN A 13 1.64 -12.68 -8.14
CA ASN A 13 1.37 -11.38 -8.76
C ASN A 13 0.31 -10.54 -8.04
N HIS A 14 0.02 -10.82 -6.76
CA HIS A 14 -0.96 -10.08 -5.97
C HIS A 14 -0.34 -9.65 -4.64
N TYR A 15 -0.28 -8.34 -4.40
CA TYR A 15 0.40 -7.76 -3.24
C TYR A 15 -0.40 -6.65 -2.59
N MET A 16 -0.30 -6.57 -1.27
CA MET A 16 -0.72 -5.41 -0.49
C MET A 16 0.50 -4.58 -0.14
N CYS A 17 0.40 -3.27 -0.29
CA CYS A 17 1.51 -2.32 -0.20
C CYS A 17 1.17 -1.15 0.72
N ILE A 18 2.18 -0.61 1.38
CA ILE A 18 2.14 0.69 2.06
C ILE A 18 3.17 1.60 1.40
N SER A 19 2.74 2.81 1.04
CA SER A 19 3.63 3.86 0.52
C SER A 19 3.37 5.17 1.26
N PRO A 20 4.41 5.91 1.67
CA PRO A 20 4.23 7.26 2.17
C PRO A 20 3.66 8.16 1.07
N LEU A 21 2.74 9.03 1.45
CA LEU A 21 2.34 10.18 0.67
C LEU A 21 3.45 11.24 0.80
N ASN A 22 4.25 11.41 -0.25
CA ASN A 22 5.21 12.50 -0.31
C ASN A 22 4.54 13.74 -0.91
N GLU A 23 4.48 14.84 -0.14
CA GLU A 23 3.96 16.14 -0.56
C GLU A 23 4.56 16.60 -1.88
N ASP A 24 5.89 16.51 -1.99
CA ASP A 24 6.62 16.93 -3.19
C ASP A 24 6.10 16.22 -4.44
N VAL A 25 5.76 14.93 -4.32
CA VAL A 25 5.28 14.12 -5.45
C VAL A 25 3.82 14.43 -5.79
N LEU A 26 2.99 14.76 -4.79
CA LEU A 26 1.59 15.14 -5.01
C LEU A 26 1.47 16.51 -5.65
N ASP A 27 2.29 17.46 -5.19
CA ASP A 27 2.38 18.81 -5.72
C ASP A 27 2.89 18.79 -7.17
N GLU A 28 3.94 18.02 -7.45
CA GLU A 28 4.43 17.79 -8.82
C GLU A 28 3.38 17.15 -9.73
N ALA A 29 2.51 16.29 -9.18
CA ALA A 29 1.45 15.61 -9.91
C ALA A 29 0.15 16.42 -10.06
N MET A 30 0.09 17.65 -9.53
CA MET A 30 -1.10 18.53 -9.53
C MET A 30 -2.36 17.83 -9.02
N VAL A 31 -2.24 16.99 -7.99
CA VAL A 31 -3.38 16.26 -7.43
C VAL A 31 -4.14 17.15 -6.44
N ASP A 32 -5.06 17.95 -6.95
CA ASP A 32 -6.03 18.69 -6.14
C ASP A 32 -7.10 17.71 -5.62
N GLY A 33 -7.07 17.36 -4.32
CA GLY A 33 -8.22 16.70 -3.69
C GLY A 33 -7.95 15.57 -2.72
N LEU A 34 -6.70 15.33 -2.29
CA LEU A 34 -6.43 14.32 -1.26
C LEU A 34 -6.70 14.82 0.18
N GLY A 35 -7.09 16.09 0.36
CA GLY A 35 -7.27 16.72 1.68
C GLY A 35 -5.95 16.93 2.41
N ASP A 36 -5.95 17.79 3.43
CA ASP A 36 -4.76 18.27 4.21
C ASP A 36 -3.95 17.16 4.91
N ASP A 37 -4.27 15.89 4.68
CA ASP A 37 -3.76 14.77 5.44
C ASP A 37 -2.50 14.18 4.77
N PHE A 38 -1.35 14.54 5.29
CA PHE A 38 -0.11 13.81 5.06
C PHE A 38 -0.20 12.42 5.69
N GLY A 39 0.49 11.41 5.13
CA GLY A 39 0.39 10.07 5.68
C GLY A 39 0.85 8.94 4.76
N TYR A 40 0.07 7.86 4.70
CA TYR A 40 0.41 6.61 4.04
C TYR A 40 -0.79 6.08 3.27
N PHE A 41 -0.57 5.61 2.05
CA PHE A 41 -1.52 4.80 1.32
C PHE A 41 -1.35 3.33 1.65
N VAL A 42 -2.47 2.65 1.88
CA VAL A 42 -2.57 1.20 1.80
C VAL A 42 -3.25 0.87 0.48
N TYR A 43 -2.60 0.08 -0.37
CA TYR A 43 -3.10 -0.23 -1.70
C TYR A 43 -2.80 -1.67 -2.10
N GLU A 44 -3.65 -2.22 -2.95
CA GLU A 44 -3.53 -3.53 -3.55
C GLU A 44 -2.97 -3.43 -4.97
N THR A 45 -2.14 -4.38 -5.35
CA THR A 45 -1.59 -4.51 -6.70
C THR A 45 -1.85 -5.91 -7.23
N ILE A 46 -2.57 -6.01 -8.34
CA ILE A 46 -2.88 -7.28 -9.01
C ILE A 46 -2.26 -7.26 -10.41
N GLY A 47 -1.48 -8.29 -10.73
CA GLY A 47 -0.82 -8.49 -12.01
C GLY A 47 0.69 -8.21 -12.00
N PRO A 48 1.37 -8.50 -13.13
CA PRO A 48 2.80 -8.24 -13.26
C PRO A 48 3.07 -6.73 -13.22
N ARG A 49 4.23 -6.31 -12.70
CA ARG A 49 4.62 -4.89 -12.50
C ARG A 49 4.33 -3.96 -13.69
N SER A 50 4.41 -4.45 -14.93
CA SER A 50 4.18 -3.67 -16.16
C SER A 50 2.70 -3.47 -16.53
N LYS A 51 1.78 -4.20 -15.89
CA LYS A 51 0.32 -4.14 -16.11
C LYS A 51 -0.47 -4.18 -14.80
N ALA A 52 0.18 -3.82 -13.69
CA ALA A 52 -0.44 -3.94 -12.38
C ALA A 52 -1.64 -2.97 -12.29
N CYS A 53 -2.80 -3.49 -11.94
CA CYS A 53 -3.89 -2.64 -11.47
C CYS A 53 -3.59 -2.26 -10.02
N ILE A 54 -3.66 -0.96 -9.72
CA ILE A 54 -3.51 -0.42 -8.38
C ILE A 54 -4.89 -0.03 -7.87
N GLU A 55 -5.27 -0.57 -6.72
CA GLU A 55 -6.48 -0.17 -6.01
C GLU A 55 -6.10 0.40 -4.65
N VAL A 56 -6.41 1.68 -4.42
CA VAL A 56 -6.16 2.32 -3.12
C VAL A 56 -7.27 1.91 -2.16
N LEU A 57 -6.90 1.21 -1.09
CA LEU A 57 -7.85 0.68 -0.11
C LEU A 57 -8.12 1.69 1.00
N ALA A 58 -7.08 2.41 1.42
CA ALA A 58 -7.18 3.37 2.51
C ALA A 58 -6.04 4.40 2.51
N LYS A 59 -6.32 5.52 3.17
CA LYS A 59 -5.35 6.54 3.55
C LYS A 59 -5.24 6.56 5.07
N CYS A 60 -4.02 6.54 5.59
CA CYS A 60 -3.73 6.52 7.02
C CYS A 60 -2.82 7.70 7.38
N PRO A 61 -3.07 8.42 8.49
CA PRO A 61 -2.27 9.59 8.86
C PRO A 61 -0.88 9.21 9.39
N THR A 62 -0.66 7.96 9.84
CA THR A 62 0.61 7.48 10.40
C THR A 62 0.98 6.11 9.88
N TYR A 63 2.27 5.78 9.90
CA TYR A 63 2.78 4.47 9.49
C TYR A 63 2.20 3.35 10.36
N GLU A 64 2.13 3.58 11.68
CA GLU A 64 1.59 2.59 12.61
C GLU A 64 0.12 2.27 12.30
N ALA A 65 -0.69 3.28 11.98
CA ALA A 65 -2.08 3.05 11.57
C ALA A 65 -2.16 2.23 10.27
N ALA A 66 -1.29 2.53 9.29
CA ALA A 66 -1.23 1.79 8.03
C ALA A 66 -0.81 0.32 8.24
N VAL A 67 0.17 0.06 9.10
CA VAL A 67 0.61 -1.31 9.44
C VAL A 67 -0.50 -2.07 10.15
N ARG A 68 -1.14 -1.49 11.17
CA ARG A 68 -2.26 -2.13 11.86
C ARG A 68 -3.41 -2.44 10.92
N LEU A 69 -3.75 -1.50 10.04
CA LEU A 69 -4.79 -1.73 9.03
C LEU A 69 -4.41 -2.89 8.12
N LEU A 70 -3.15 -2.95 7.68
CA LEU A 70 -2.65 -4.06 6.89
C LEU A 70 -2.76 -5.40 7.64
N GLU A 71 -2.41 -5.44 8.94
CA GLU A 71 -2.60 -6.64 9.77
C GLU A 71 -4.06 -7.08 9.88
N PHE A 72 -5.02 -6.15 9.85
CA PHE A 72 -6.45 -6.47 9.81
C PHE A 72 -6.91 -6.97 8.44
N LEU A 73 -6.39 -6.38 7.37
CA LEU A 73 -6.82 -6.67 5.98
C LEU A 73 -6.18 -7.94 5.43
N VAL A 74 -4.96 -8.25 5.85
CA VAL A 74 -4.27 -9.47 5.45
C VAL A 74 -4.80 -10.62 6.29
N PRO A 75 -5.55 -11.58 5.71
CA PRO A 75 -5.97 -12.75 6.46
C PRO A 75 -4.73 -13.47 7.01
N PRO A 76 -4.82 -14.13 8.19
CA PRO A 76 -3.70 -14.90 8.72
C PRO A 76 -3.26 -15.89 7.64
N LEU A 77 -2.05 -15.65 7.09
CA LEU A 77 -1.44 -16.48 6.06
C LEU A 77 -1.64 -17.93 6.51
N HIS A 78 -2.43 -18.67 5.73
CA HIS A 78 -2.64 -20.08 5.97
C HIS A 78 -1.28 -20.72 6.19
N ARG A 79 -1.19 -21.51 7.28
CA ARG A 79 0.00 -22.26 7.67
C ARG A 79 0.70 -22.79 6.42
N PRO A 80 2.05 -22.75 6.36
CA PRO A 80 2.78 -23.30 5.23
C PRO A 80 2.24 -24.71 4.97
N ILE A 81 1.86 -24.98 3.72
CA ILE A 81 1.55 -26.34 3.29
C ILE A 81 2.80 -27.15 3.64
N ALA A 82 2.65 -28.05 4.61
CA ALA A 82 3.71 -28.98 4.98
C ALA A 82 4.10 -29.74 3.70
N ALA A 83 5.39 -29.67 3.37
CA ALA A 83 5.99 -30.45 2.29
C ALA A 83 5.93 -31.96 2.60
#